data_AF-A0A1M6LPW2-F1
#
_entry.id   AF-A0A1M6LPW2-F1
#
_cell.length_a   1.000
_cell.length_b   1.000
_cell.length_c   1.000
_cell.angle_alpha   90.00
_cell.angle_beta   90.00
_cell.angle_gamma   90.00
#
_symmetry.space_group_name_H-M   'P 1'
#
loop_
_entity.id
_entity.type
_entity.pdbx_description
1 polymer ?
#
loop_
_entity_poly.entity_id
_entity_poly.type
_entity_poly.pdbx_seq_one_letter_code
_entity_poly.pdbx_strand_id
1 'polypeptide(L)'
;MKRKRFIILILLIIFLGVVTSYYLHSKNEEKYNKILSSAEKFEKDGEFEKAEELYKDSLKLKNNKVVSSKLEDINKSKENLKKLEQVEPIVKENKFDYALGSLNAIVDNSTYVMDKVDGKKQEVIKLKSEYEELIKKQKQEEEDRKNREAEEQAKQNAQIKQNASVNNQKNNSATSNSAKTTSNNSKSKLNLNIPYYPPINKAYISWDKAVYIAVEDFLNKNPNLTQNDIAFYDEYGSTTTVDGSYWITICEASTKKDLSRYEIQPTCGGCVAKIRTP
;
A
#
# COMPACT_ATOMS: atom_id res chain seq x y z
N MET A 1 63.81 -46.35 51.73
CA MET A 1 63.85 -44.94 51.22
C MET A 1 63.19 -44.74 49.86
N LYS A 2 63.31 -45.64 48.88
CA LYS A 2 62.78 -45.45 47.52
C LYS A 2 61.24 -45.30 47.43
N ARG A 3 60.47 -46.04 48.24
CA ARG A 3 58.98 -45.97 48.26
C ARG A 3 58.43 -44.61 48.73
N LYS A 4 59.01 -44.00 49.77
CA LYS A 4 58.57 -42.68 50.26
C LYS A 4 58.84 -41.56 49.24
N ARG A 5 59.98 -41.62 48.54
CA ARG A 5 60.32 -40.67 47.46
C ARG A 5 59.37 -40.78 46.26
N PHE A 6 58.90 -41.99 45.96
CA PHE A 6 57.95 -42.23 44.86
C PHE A 6 56.56 -41.65 45.17
N ILE A 7 56.08 -41.79 46.42
CA ILE A 7 54.80 -41.20 46.86
C ILE A 7 54.84 -39.67 46.79
N ILE A 8 55.94 -39.04 47.22
CA ILE A 8 56.12 -37.58 47.17
C ILE A 8 56.12 -37.08 45.71
N LEU A 9 56.75 -37.82 44.79
CA LEU A 9 56.76 -37.49 43.35
C LEU A 9 55.36 -37.54 42.73
N ILE A 10 54.55 -38.55 43.07
CA ILE A 10 53.16 -38.64 42.59
C ILE A 10 52.31 -37.47 43.10
N LEU A 11 52.45 -37.11 44.38
CA LEU A 11 51.72 -35.97 44.96
C LEU A 11 52.10 -34.64 44.30
N LEU A 12 53.38 -34.44 43.95
CA LEU A 12 53.84 -33.26 43.22
C LEU A 12 53.24 -33.17 41.81
N ILE A 13 53.11 -34.29 41.09
CA ILE A 13 52.49 -34.33 39.75
C ILE A 13 51.00 -34.02 39.83
N ILE A 14 50.28 -34.57 40.81
CA ILE A 14 48.86 -34.28 41.03
C ILE A 14 48.69 -32.79 41.38
N PHE A 15 49.53 -32.26 42.27
CA PHE A 15 49.50 -30.85 42.64
C PHE A 15 49.76 -29.93 41.43
N LEU A 16 50.77 -30.24 40.60
CA LEU A 16 50.99 -29.53 39.34
C LEU A 16 49.76 -29.61 38.43
N GLY A 17 49.15 -30.78 38.28
CA GLY A 17 47.94 -30.97 37.49
C GLY A 17 46.78 -30.09 37.94
N VAL A 18 46.53 -30.02 39.26
CA VAL A 18 45.49 -29.16 39.85
C VAL A 18 45.79 -27.69 39.62
N VAL A 19 47.04 -27.24 39.87
CA VAL A 19 47.44 -25.83 39.66
C VAL A 19 47.31 -25.43 38.19
N THR A 20 47.74 -26.30 37.27
CA THR A 20 47.67 -26.03 35.83
C THR A 20 46.22 -26.01 35.33
N SER A 21 45.38 -26.95 35.82
CA SER A 21 43.95 -26.99 35.53
C SER A 21 43.23 -25.73 36.05
N TYR A 22 43.52 -25.31 37.29
CA TYR A 22 42.98 -24.09 37.88
C TYR A 22 43.39 -22.85 37.08
N TYR A 23 44.66 -22.74 36.69
CA TYR A 23 45.15 -21.63 35.88
C TYR A 23 44.46 -21.56 34.50
N LEU A 24 44.33 -22.70 33.81
CA LEU A 24 43.61 -22.77 32.53
C LEU A 24 42.13 -22.40 32.68
N HIS A 25 41.48 -22.85 33.76
CA HIS A 25 40.10 -22.51 34.06
C HIS A 25 39.91 -21.00 34.29
N SER A 26 40.77 -20.39 35.12
CA SER A 26 40.75 -18.95 35.38
C SER A 26 40.93 -18.12 34.11
N LYS A 27 41.86 -18.52 33.23
CA LYS A 27 42.09 -17.84 31.95
C LYS A 27 40.89 -17.97 31.00
N ASN A 28 40.23 -19.13 30.99
CA ASN A 28 39.04 -19.34 30.19
C ASN A 28 37.84 -18.52 30.68
N GLU A 29 37.67 -18.38 32.00
CA GLU A 29 36.65 -17.50 32.60
C GLU A 29 36.88 -16.02 32.24
N GLU A 30 38.12 -15.53 32.34
CA GLU A 30 38.44 -14.14 31.94
C GLU A 30 38.12 -13.90 30.45
N LYS A 31 38.54 -14.83 29.58
CA LYS A 31 38.25 -14.77 28.14
C LYS A 31 36.75 -14.82 27.87
N TYR A 32 36.02 -15.70 28.56
CA TYR A 32 34.58 -15.84 28.45
C TYR A 32 33.85 -14.53 28.78
N ASN A 33 34.16 -13.93 29.93
CA ASN A 33 33.54 -12.68 30.37
C ASN A 33 33.83 -11.51 29.42
N LYS A 34 35.06 -11.44 28.87
CA LYS A 34 35.43 -10.42 27.89
C LYS A 34 34.65 -10.54 26.58
N ILE A 35 34.48 -11.76 26.07
CA ILE A 35 33.68 -12.04 24.86
C ILE A 35 32.22 -11.68 25.12
N LEU A 36 31.68 -12.08 26.27
CA LEU A 36 30.28 -11.83 26.64
C LEU A 36 29.99 -10.33 26.71
N SER A 37 30.84 -9.56 27.40
CA SER A 37 30.69 -8.11 27.48
C SER A 37 30.77 -7.43 26.11
N SER A 38 31.63 -7.93 25.22
CA SER A 38 31.73 -7.40 23.85
C SER A 38 30.47 -7.73 23.03
N ALA A 39 29.94 -8.95 23.17
CA ALA A 39 28.71 -9.38 22.50
C ALA A 39 27.50 -8.54 22.93
N GLU A 40 27.34 -8.29 24.23
CA GLU A 40 26.27 -7.45 24.79
C GLU A 40 26.35 -6.01 24.29
N LYS A 41 27.57 -5.48 24.12
CA LYS A 41 27.75 -4.14 23.55
C LYS A 41 27.29 -4.11 22.09
N PHE A 42 27.75 -5.04 21.27
CA PHE A 42 27.33 -5.12 19.87
C PHE A 42 25.82 -5.35 19.71
N GLU A 43 25.21 -6.15 20.59
CA GLU A 43 23.76 -6.35 20.63
C GLU A 43 23.01 -5.04 20.90
N LYS A 44 23.47 -4.24 21.88
CA LYS A 44 22.90 -2.92 22.20
C LYS A 44 23.07 -1.92 21.06
N ASP A 45 24.21 -1.97 20.38
CA ASP A 45 24.52 -1.10 19.24
C ASP A 45 23.80 -1.54 17.95
N GLY A 46 23.05 -2.65 17.97
CA GLY A 46 22.32 -3.19 16.82
C GLY A 46 23.20 -3.97 15.82
N GLU A 47 24.47 -4.22 16.16
CA GLU A 47 25.42 -5.00 15.37
C GLU A 47 25.22 -6.51 15.59
N PHE A 48 24.02 -6.99 15.24
CA PHE A 48 23.55 -8.34 15.57
C PHE A 48 24.38 -9.49 14.97
N GLU A 49 25.07 -9.26 13.85
CA GLU A 49 25.98 -10.27 13.26
C GLU A 49 27.21 -10.50 14.13
N LYS A 50 27.86 -9.42 14.57
CA LYS A 50 29.03 -9.50 15.45
C LYS A 50 28.65 -10.03 16.83
N ALA A 51 27.50 -9.60 17.36
CA ALA A 51 26.99 -10.11 18.63
C ALA A 51 26.75 -11.63 18.56
N GLU A 52 26.12 -12.12 17.49
CA GLU A 52 25.87 -13.56 17.29
C GLU A 52 27.16 -14.38 17.26
N GLU A 53 28.18 -13.92 16.52
CA GLU A 53 29.48 -14.59 16.43
C GLU A 53 30.14 -14.70 17.81
N LEU A 54 30.18 -13.60 18.56
CA LEU A 54 30.78 -13.57 19.89
C LEU A 54 30.01 -14.43 20.90
N TYR A 55 28.68 -14.45 20.86
CA TYR A 55 27.90 -15.35 21.71
C TYR A 55 28.17 -16.82 21.38
N LYS A 56 28.25 -17.19 20.10
CA LYS A 56 28.65 -18.55 19.68
C LYS A 56 30.05 -18.91 20.17
N ASP A 57 31.00 -17.99 20.08
CA ASP A 57 32.36 -18.19 20.59
C ASP A 57 32.40 -18.34 22.11
N SER A 58 31.57 -17.61 22.84
CA SER A 58 31.47 -17.76 24.29
C SER A 58 30.94 -19.15 24.69
N LEU A 59 30.00 -19.71 23.91
CA LEU A 59 29.46 -21.06 24.13
C LEU A 59 30.50 -22.16 23.90
N LYS A 60 31.50 -21.94 23.04
CA LYS A 60 32.64 -22.86 22.87
C LYS A 60 33.53 -22.93 24.11
N LEU A 61 33.56 -21.86 24.92
CA LEU A 61 34.33 -21.80 26.16
C LEU A 61 33.54 -22.33 27.35
N LYS A 62 32.25 -22.04 27.41
CA LYS A 62 31.37 -22.40 28.53
C LYS A 62 29.93 -22.52 28.06
N ASN A 63 29.31 -23.68 28.30
CA ASN A 63 27.90 -23.85 28.03
C ASN A 63 27.06 -22.98 29.00
N ASN A 64 26.23 -22.09 28.47
CA ASN A 64 25.39 -21.19 29.26
C ASN A 64 24.03 -20.99 28.57
N LYS A 65 22.95 -21.40 29.25
CA LYS A 65 21.58 -21.28 28.73
C LYS A 65 21.15 -19.83 28.45
N VAL A 66 21.63 -18.87 29.25
CA VAL A 66 21.33 -17.44 29.04
C VAL A 66 21.91 -16.97 27.71
N VAL A 67 23.13 -17.41 27.39
CA VAL A 67 23.76 -17.09 26.10
C VAL A 67 23.00 -17.75 24.94
N SER A 68 22.53 -18.99 25.11
CA SER A 68 21.69 -19.64 24.11
C SER A 68 20.39 -18.86 23.86
N SER A 69 19.71 -18.40 24.92
CA SER A 69 18.51 -17.55 24.80
C SER A 69 18.81 -16.24 24.06
N LYS A 70 19.95 -15.60 24.34
CA LYS A 70 20.37 -14.37 23.65
C LYS A 70 20.59 -14.57 22.16
N LEU A 71 21.05 -15.74 21.72
CA LEU A 71 21.16 -16.07 20.29
C LEU A 71 19.78 -16.18 19.63
N GLU A 72 18.79 -16.74 20.33
CA GLU A 72 17.40 -16.79 19.84
C GLU A 72 16.81 -15.38 19.71
N ASP A 73 17.02 -14.54 20.73
CA ASP A 73 16.61 -13.13 20.70
C ASP A 73 17.25 -12.38 19.52
N ILE A 74 18.56 -12.55 19.29
CA ILE A 74 19.25 -11.95 18.14
C ILE A 74 18.64 -12.37 16.80
N ASN A 75 18.34 -13.66 16.63
CA ASN A 75 17.75 -14.15 15.40
C ASN A 75 16.37 -13.53 15.16
N LYS A 76 15.56 -13.40 16.23
CA LYS A 76 14.29 -12.70 16.19
C LYS A 76 14.47 -11.22 15.83
N SER A 77 15.43 -10.52 16.42
CA SER A 77 15.76 -9.12 16.11
C SER A 77 16.15 -8.93 14.64
N LYS A 78 16.98 -9.83 14.09
CA LYS A 78 17.33 -9.81 12.66
C LYS A 78 16.11 -10.02 11.75
N GLU A 79 15.22 -10.93 12.09
CA GLU A 79 13.98 -11.16 11.34
C GLU A 79 13.05 -9.93 11.40
N ASN A 80 12.90 -9.34 12.58
CA ASN A 80 12.07 -8.15 12.77
C ASN A 80 12.63 -6.92 12.03
N LEU A 81 13.95 -6.75 11.94
CA LEU A 81 14.53 -5.72 11.08
C LEU A 81 14.20 -5.94 9.59
N LYS A 82 14.21 -7.19 9.11
CA LYS A 82 13.77 -7.48 7.73
C LYS A 82 12.29 -7.14 7.50
N LYS A 83 11.43 -7.43 8.48
CA LYS A 83 10.01 -7.02 8.43
C LYS A 83 9.86 -5.51 8.40
N LEU A 84 10.69 -4.79 9.15
CA LEU A 84 10.71 -3.32 9.13
C LEU A 84 11.07 -2.77 7.73
N GLU A 85 12.05 -3.36 7.05
CA GLU A 85 12.43 -2.96 5.68
C GLU A 85 11.30 -3.15 4.66
N GLN A 86 10.44 -4.16 4.87
CA GLN A 86 9.28 -4.42 4.01
C GLN A 86 8.15 -3.39 4.15
N VAL A 87 8.22 -2.51 5.16
CA VAL A 87 7.21 -1.44 5.36
C VAL A 87 7.35 -0.34 4.31
N GLU A 88 8.57 -0.05 3.85
CA GLU A 88 8.85 1.02 2.90
C GLU A 88 8.04 0.94 1.58
N PRO A 89 7.97 -0.19 0.86
CA PRO A 89 7.14 -0.29 -0.34
C PRO A 89 5.64 -0.08 -0.06
N ILE A 90 5.14 -0.52 1.09
CA ILE A 90 3.74 -0.33 1.49
C ILE A 90 3.43 1.16 1.67
N VAL A 91 4.35 1.90 2.29
CA VAL A 91 4.23 3.36 2.47
C VAL A 91 4.22 4.08 1.13
N LYS A 92 5.05 3.67 0.17
CA LYS A 92 5.06 4.22 -1.20
C LYS A 92 3.76 4.01 -1.97
N GLU A 93 3.02 2.96 -1.63
CA GLU A 93 1.68 2.68 -2.18
C GLU A 93 0.57 3.46 -1.45
N ASN A 94 0.91 4.36 -0.51
CA ASN A 94 -0.04 5.10 0.34
C ASN A 94 -0.94 4.21 1.21
N LYS A 95 -0.54 2.95 1.45
CA LYS A 95 -1.28 1.99 2.28
C LYS A 95 -0.92 2.15 3.77
N PHE A 96 -1.08 3.37 4.29
CA PHE A 96 -0.56 3.75 5.61
C PHE A 96 -1.13 2.91 6.75
N ASP A 97 -2.42 2.56 6.72
CA ASP A 97 -3.03 1.72 7.77
C ASP A 97 -2.43 0.32 7.82
N TYR A 98 -2.14 -0.27 6.65
CA TYR A 98 -1.50 -1.57 6.56
C TYR A 98 -0.03 -1.51 7.01
N ALA A 99 0.68 -0.43 6.67
CA ALA A 99 2.03 -0.17 7.16
C ALA A 99 2.07 -0.08 8.70
N LEU A 100 1.14 0.68 9.30
CA LEU A 100 1.02 0.80 10.76
C LEU A 100 0.64 -0.53 11.41
N GLY A 101 -0.26 -1.30 10.80
CA GLY A 101 -0.61 -2.65 11.25
C GLY A 101 0.62 -3.57 11.29
N SER A 102 1.43 -3.54 10.24
CA SER A 102 2.66 -4.33 10.13
C SER A 102 3.70 -3.90 11.18
N LEU A 103 3.87 -2.60 11.40
CA LEU A 103 4.76 -2.05 12.44
C LEU A 103 4.29 -2.40 13.87
N ASN A 104 2.99 -2.43 14.11
CA ASN A 104 2.42 -2.78 15.42
C ASN A 104 2.54 -4.27 15.74
N ALA A 105 2.62 -5.13 14.72
CA ALA A 105 2.83 -6.56 14.89
C ALA A 105 4.29 -6.91 15.26
N ILE A 106 5.24 -5.99 15.08
CA ILE A 106 6.65 -6.20 15.46
C ILE A 106 6.80 -6.04 16.97
N VAL A 107 7.21 -7.13 17.63
CA VAL A 107 7.52 -7.17 19.06
C VAL A 107 8.91 -7.76 19.25
N ASP A 108 9.79 -6.99 19.88
CA ASP A 108 11.20 -7.33 20.05
C ASP A 108 11.70 -7.04 21.48
N ASN A 109 12.72 -7.79 21.91
CA ASN A 109 13.38 -7.59 23.20
C ASN A 109 14.53 -6.56 23.09
N SER A 110 15.03 -6.30 21.89
CA SER A 110 16.06 -5.32 21.62
C SER A 110 15.46 -3.91 21.59
N THR A 111 15.94 -3.04 22.49
CA THR A 111 15.62 -1.60 22.47
C THR A 111 15.98 -0.97 21.12
N TYR A 112 17.10 -1.35 20.52
CA TYR A 112 17.51 -0.83 19.20
C TYR A 112 16.45 -1.10 18.11
N VAL A 113 15.88 -2.32 18.07
CA VAL A 113 14.84 -2.67 17.10
C VAL A 113 13.57 -1.88 17.39
N MET A 114 13.16 -1.80 18.65
CA MET A 114 11.95 -1.07 19.04
C MET A 114 12.05 0.44 18.76
N ASP A 115 13.20 1.06 19.01
CA ASP A 115 13.45 2.47 18.68
C ASP A 115 13.32 2.73 17.17
N LYS A 116 13.82 1.81 16.34
CA LYS A 116 13.68 1.88 14.87
C LYS A 116 12.22 1.73 14.43
N VAL A 117 11.50 0.79 15.04
CA VAL A 117 10.06 0.57 14.78
C VAL A 117 9.27 1.82 15.14
N ASP A 118 9.50 2.39 16.32
CA ASP A 118 8.77 3.57 16.78
C ASP A 118 9.10 4.81 15.94
N GLY A 119 10.37 5.00 15.58
CA GLY A 119 10.78 6.04 14.63
C GLY A 119 10.04 5.92 13.29
N LYS A 120 9.95 4.71 12.74
CA LYS A 120 9.24 4.46 11.48
C LYS A 120 7.72 4.65 11.63
N LYS A 121 7.12 4.28 12.76
CA LYS A 121 5.70 4.56 13.04
C LYS A 121 5.40 6.05 12.98
N GLN A 122 6.23 6.89 13.61
CA GLN A 122 6.04 8.34 13.58
C GLN A 122 6.17 8.91 12.16
N GLU A 123 7.12 8.43 11.38
CA GLU A 123 7.27 8.79 9.97
C GLU A 123 6.00 8.45 9.16
N VAL A 124 5.49 7.22 9.32
CA VAL A 124 4.28 6.76 8.62
C VAL A 124 3.04 7.56 9.03
N ILE A 125 2.88 7.87 10.32
CA ILE A 125 1.78 8.71 10.83
C ILE A 125 1.82 10.10 10.19
N LYS A 126 3.01 10.72 10.13
CA LYS A 126 3.19 12.03 9.53
C LYS A 126 2.83 12.01 8.04
N LEU A 127 3.36 11.04 7.29
CA LEU A 127 3.07 10.88 5.86
C LEU A 127 1.58 10.63 5.59
N LYS A 128 0.91 9.85 6.45
CA LYS A 128 -0.53 9.64 6.37
C LYS A 128 -1.30 10.95 6.49
N SER A 129 -0.97 11.77 7.49
CA SER A 129 -1.62 13.08 7.69
C SER A 129 -1.41 14.01 6.49
N GLU A 130 -0.18 14.10 5.97
CA GLU A 130 0.13 14.92 4.80
C GLU A 130 -0.63 14.46 3.55
N TYR A 131 -0.74 13.15 3.35
CA TYR A 131 -1.50 12.57 2.25
C TYR A 131 -3.01 12.85 2.37
N GLU A 132 -3.59 12.71 3.56
CA GLU A 132 -5.00 13.00 3.80
C GLU A 132 -5.35 14.48 3.55
N GLU A 133 -4.47 15.41 3.97
CA GLU A 133 -4.61 16.82 3.65
C GLU A 133 -4.53 17.10 2.15
N LEU A 134 -3.60 16.45 1.44
CA LEU A 134 -3.46 16.58 -0.02
C LEU A 134 -4.74 16.13 -0.73
N ILE A 135 -5.30 14.97 -0.35
CA ILE A 135 -6.54 14.46 -0.93
C ILE A 135 -7.72 15.40 -0.64
N LYS A 136 -7.80 15.97 0.56
CA LYS A 136 -8.83 16.95 0.91
C LYS A 136 -8.73 18.21 0.04
N LYS A 137 -7.52 18.73 -0.16
CA LYS A 137 -7.26 19.90 -1.02
C LYS A 137 -7.65 19.63 -2.47
N GLN A 138 -7.27 18.48 -3.02
CA GLN A 138 -7.62 18.09 -4.39
C GLN A 138 -9.14 18.00 -4.60
N LYS A 139 -9.88 17.45 -3.63
CA LYS A 139 -11.35 17.39 -3.69
C LYS A 139 -11.98 18.78 -3.69
N GLN A 140 -11.49 19.69 -2.85
CA GLN A 140 -11.98 21.07 -2.81
C GLN A 140 -11.70 21.80 -4.13
N GLU A 141 -10.48 21.69 -4.67
CA GLU A 141 -10.13 22.33 -5.95
C GLU A 141 -10.96 21.80 -7.12
N GLU A 142 -11.30 20.50 -7.12
CA GLU A 142 -12.16 19.90 -8.13
C GLU A 142 -13.62 20.42 -8.03
N GLU A 143 -14.13 20.57 -6.81
CA GLU A 143 -15.46 21.13 -6.55
C GLU A 143 -15.54 22.61 -6.96
N ASP A 144 -14.55 23.41 -6.57
CA ASP A 144 -14.45 24.82 -6.97
C ASP A 144 -14.31 24.98 -8.49
N ARG A 145 -13.66 24.03 -9.18
CA ARG A 145 -13.60 24.02 -10.64
C ARG A 145 -14.98 23.73 -11.25
N LYS A 146 -15.69 22.71 -10.76
CA LYS A 146 -17.05 22.37 -11.24
C LYS A 146 -18.04 23.52 -11.03
N ASN A 147 -17.96 24.19 -9.88
CA ASN A 147 -18.82 25.35 -9.58
C ASN A 147 -18.55 26.53 -10.52
N ARG A 148 -17.27 26.83 -10.82
CA ARG A 148 -16.91 27.86 -11.81
C ARG A 148 -17.41 27.53 -13.21
N GLU A 149 -17.24 26.28 -13.66
CA GLU A 149 -17.75 25.81 -14.96
C GLU A 149 -19.27 25.93 -15.06
N ALA A 150 -20.01 25.56 -14.00
CA ALA A 150 -21.46 25.70 -13.95
C ALA A 150 -21.92 27.17 -13.98
N GLU A 151 -21.22 28.05 -13.27
CA GLU A 151 -21.53 29.49 -13.27
C GLU A 151 -21.28 30.13 -14.65
N GLU A 152 -20.19 29.76 -15.32
CA GLU A 152 -19.90 30.20 -16.69
C GLU A 152 -20.96 29.72 -17.69
N GLN A 153 -21.38 28.45 -17.60
CA GLN A 153 -22.47 27.93 -18.44
C GLN A 153 -23.80 28.62 -18.17
N ALA A 154 -24.13 28.89 -16.90
CA ALA A 154 -25.34 29.63 -16.55
C ALA A 154 -25.33 31.05 -17.14
N LYS A 155 -24.18 31.74 -17.08
CA LYS A 155 -23.99 33.07 -17.70
C LYS A 155 -24.16 33.03 -19.21
N GLN A 156 -23.57 32.06 -19.90
CA GLN A 156 -23.74 31.87 -21.35
C GLN A 156 -25.20 31.60 -21.73
N ASN A 157 -25.87 30.70 -21.01
CA ASN A 157 -27.27 30.38 -21.24
C ASN A 157 -28.21 31.59 -21.01
N ALA A 158 -27.92 32.41 -20.00
CA ALA A 158 -28.67 33.65 -19.77
C ALA A 158 -28.50 34.66 -20.92
N GLN A 159 -27.28 34.81 -21.46
CA GLN A 159 -27.02 35.65 -22.63
C GLN A 159 -27.75 35.15 -23.89
N ILE A 160 -27.76 33.84 -24.14
CA ILE A 160 -28.50 33.25 -25.27
C ILE A 160 -30.00 33.56 -25.16
N LYS A 161 -30.59 33.43 -23.98
CA LYS A 161 -32.01 33.74 -23.75
C LYS A 161 -32.35 35.22 -23.95
N GLN A 162 -31.50 36.14 -23.48
CA GLN A 162 -31.70 37.57 -23.72
C GLN A 162 -31.65 37.91 -25.22
N ASN A 163 -30.69 37.35 -25.96
CA ASN A 163 -30.58 37.58 -27.41
C ASN A 163 -31.77 37.00 -28.20
N ALA A 164 -32.34 35.87 -27.76
CA ALA A 164 -33.55 35.30 -28.36
C ALA A 164 -34.80 36.17 -28.14
N SER A 165 -34.94 36.80 -26.97
CA SER A 165 -36.04 37.74 -26.69
C SER A 165 -35.95 39.03 -27.51
N VAL A 166 -34.74 39.55 -27.78
CA VAL A 166 -34.55 40.74 -28.61
C VAL A 166 -34.89 40.48 -30.08
N ASN A 167 -34.61 39.29 -30.61
CA ASN A 167 -34.96 38.93 -31.99
C ASN A 167 -36.46 38.67 -32.20
N ASN A 168 -37.19 38.19 -31.19
CA ASN A 168 -38.65 37.99 -31.29
C ASN A 168 -39.45 39.29 -31.26
N GLN A 169 -38.90 40.40 -30.75
CA GLN A 169 -39.54 41.71 -30.87
C GLN A 169 -39.36 42.36 -32.24
N LYS A 170 -38.46 41.86 -33.09
CA LYS A 170 -38.19 42.43 -34.43
C LYS A 170 -38.96 41.75 -35.57
N ASN A 171 -39.66 40.64 -35.30
CA ASN A 171 -40.34 39.83 -36.33
C ASN A 171 -41.87 39.83 -36.27
N ASN A 172 -42.52 40.70 -35.48
CA ASN A 172 -43.98 40.89 -35.51
C ASN A 172 -44.44 41.85 -36.64
N SER A 173 -43.85 41.73 -37.83
CA SER A 173 -44.38 42.35 -39.05
C SER A 173 -43.95 41.59 -40.31
N ALA A 174 -44.48 40.39 -40.55
CA ALA A 174 -44.65 39.87 -41.92
C ALA A 174 -45.47 38.58 -41.93
N THR A 175 -46.53 38.62 -42.73
CA THR A 175 -47.49 37.56 -43.03
C THR A 175 -46.92 36.54 -44.03
N SER A 176 -47.42 35.29 -43.92
CA SER A 176 -47.57 34.25 -44.96
C SER A 176 -46.33 33.73 -45.72
N ASN A 177 -46.01 32.44 -45.56
CA ASN A 177 -46.40 31.39 -46.51
C ASN A 177 -45.65 30.06 -46.28
N SER A 178 -46.40 28.97 -46.43
CA SER A 178 -46.07 27.73 -47.16
C SER A 178 -44.75 26.98 -46.89
N ALA A 179 -44.97 25.75 -46.43
CA ALA A 179 -44.35 24.50 -46.88
C ALA A 179 -43.00 24.01 -46.32
N LYS A 180 -43.05 22.69 -46.12
CA LYS A 180 -42.01 21.66 -46.25
C LYS A 180 -41.19 21.34 -45.00
N THR A 181 -41.74 20.36 -44.29
CA THR A 181 -41.06 19.40 -43.44
C THR A 181 -39.83 18.82 -44.13
N THR A 182 -38.65 19.01 -43.55
CA THR A 182 -37.51 18.09 -43.73
C THR A 182 -36.74 18.03 -42.41
N SER A 183 -36.90 16.90 -41.73
CA SER A 183 -36.19 16.56 -40.50
C SER A 183 -34.71 16.29 -40.83
N ASN A 184 -33.84 17.23 -40.50
CA ASN A 184 -32.41 16.99 -40.37
C ASN A 184 -32.03 17.05 -38.89
N ASN A 185 -31.92 15.86 -38.31
CA ASN A 185 -31.46 15.62 -36.96
C ASN A 185 -29.94 15.83 -36.93
N SER A 186 -29.48 17.05 -36.63
CA SER A 186 -28.05 17.29 -36.39
C SER A 186 -27.70 16.81 -34.99
N LYS A 187 -27.22 15.57 -34.91
CA LYS A 187 -26.41 15.09 -33.77
C LYS A 187 -25.27 16.08 -33.54
N SER A 188 -25.24 16.71 -32.37
CA SER A 188 -24.05 17.38 -31.87
C SER A 188 -22.93 16.33 -31.75
N LYS A 189 -21.98 16.36 -32.68
CA LYS A 189 -20.70 15.67 -32.52
C LYS A 189 -19.92 16.40 -31.44
N LEU A 190 -19.84 15.82 -30.25
CA LEU A 190 -18.89 16.25 -29.24
C LEU A 190 -17.48 15.91 -29.76
N ASN A 191 -16.73 16.95 -30.11
CA ASN A 191 -15.37 16.85 -30.63
C ASN A 191 -14.40 16.84 -29.43
N LEU A 192 -14.01 15.66 -28.96
CA LEU A 192 -12.97 15.51 -27.95
C LEU A 192 -11.61 15.47 -28.65
N ASN A 193 -11.03 16.64 -28.86
CA ASN A 193 -9.63 16.75 -29.23
C ASN A 193 -8.94 17.67 -28.20
N ILE A 194 -8.26 17.07 -27.23
CA ILE A 194 -7.31 17.74 -26.36
C ILE A 194 -6.06 16.85 -26.28
N PRO A 195 -4.90 17.28 -26.83
CA PRO A 195 -3.65 16.56 -26.60
C PRO A 195 -2.95 17.13 -25.36
N TYR A 196 -2.69 16.27 -24.37
CA TYR A 196 -1.72 16.54 -23.30
C TYR A 196 -1.26 15.23 -22.63
N TYR A 197 0.05 14.95 -22.68
CA TYR A 197 0.78 13.98 -21.84
C TYR A 197 1.56 14.80 -20.79
N PRO A 198 1.86 14.39 -19.52
CA PRO A 198 2.21 13.05 -18.93
C PRO A 198 1.59 12.85 -17.48
N PRO A 199 2.03 11.99 -16.50
CA PRO A 199 2.99 10.86 -16.44
C PRO A 199 2.37 9.50 -16.02
N ILE A 200 3.19 8.44 -16.05
CA ILE A 200 2.86 7.05 -15.74
C ILE A 200 2.59 6.87 -14.24
N ASN A 201 1.33 6.75 -13.85
CA ASN A 201 0.92 6.04 -12.64
C ASN A 201 -0.48 5.46 -12.91
N LYS A 202 -0.65 4.14 -12.79
CA LYS A 202 -1.95 3.49 -13.03
C LYS A 202 -2.91 3.92 -11.91
N ALA A 203 -3.58 5.05 -12.11
CA ALA A 203 -4.57 5.56 -11.19
C ALA A 203 -5.72 4.56 -11.11
N TYR A 204 -5.84 3.92 -9.95
CA TYR A 204 -6.92 3.02 -9.61
C TYR A 204 -8.25 3.77 -9.70
N ILE A 205 -9.21 3.28 -10.50
CA ILE A 205 -10.58 3.80 -10.43
C ILE A 205 -11.30 3.16 -9.26
N SER A 206 -12.05 3.93 -8.49
CA SER A 206 -12.89 3.36 -7.44
C SER A 206 -13.96 2.46 -8.06
N TRP A 207 -14.39 1.44 -7.32
CA TRP A 207 -15.47 0.54 -7.72
C TRP A 207 -16.73 1.31 -8.14
N ASP A 208 -17.14 2.33 -7.38
CA ASP A 208 -18.30 3.17 -7.72
C ASP A 208 -18.17 3.83 -9.10
N LYS A 209 -16.97 4.31 -9.44
CA LYS A 209 -16.70 4.94 -10.74
C LYS A 209 -16.70 3.92 -11.86
N ALA A 210 -16.21 2.72 -11.61
CA ALA A 210 -16.23 1.61 -12.55
C ALA A 210 -17.69 1.18 -12.84
N VAL A 211 -18.52 1.04 -11.79
CA VAL A 211 -19.96 0.75 -11.94
C VAL A 211 -20.64 1.83 -12.75
N TYR A 212 -20.44 3.11 -12.43
CA TYR A 212 -21.05 4.21 -13.18
C TYR A 212 -20.75 4.15 -14.68
N ILE A 213 -19.49 3.91 -15.05
CA ILE A 213 -19.06 3.80 -16.46
C ILE A 213 -19.75 2.62 -17.16
N ALA A 214 -19.83 1.45 -16.52
CA ALA A 214 -20.50 0.28 -17.09
C ALA A 214 -22.01 0.52 -17.27
N VAL A 215 -22.66 1.17 -16.30
CA VAL A 215 -24.08 1.49 -16.35
C VAL A 215 -24.40 2.43 -17.49
N GLU A 216 -23.66 3.53 -17.58
CA GLU A 216 -23.87 4.55 -18.59
C GLU A 216 -23.70 3.98 -20.01
N ASP A 217 -22.63 3.21 -20.24
CA ASP A 217 -22.40 2.55 -21.54
C ASP A 217 -23.50 1.52 -21.87
N PHE A 218 -23.93 0.72 -20.90
CA PHE A 218 -24.99 -0.28 -21.11
C PHE A 218 -26.34 0.36 -21.45
N LEU A 219 -26.76 1.39 -20.71
CA LEU A 219 -28.03 2.08 -20.94
C LEU A 219 -28.02 2.83 -22.28
N ASN A 220 -26.89 3.43 -22.66
CA ASN A 220 -26.74 4.07 -23.98
C ASN A 220 -26.91 3.08 -25.14
N LYS A 221 -26.50 1.82 -24.95
CA LYS A 221 -26.68 0.74 -25.93
C LYS A 221 -28.06 0.09 -25.88
N ASN A 222 -28.77 0.22 -24.76
CA ASN A 222 -30.07 -0.41 -24.52
C ASN A 222 -31.10 0.63 -24.04
N PRO A 223 -31.55 1.55 -24.92
CA PRO A 223 -32.37 2.71 -24.53
C PRO A 223 -33.76 2.36 -23.99
N ASN A 224 -34.19 1.10 -24.11
CA ASN A 224 -35.48 0.61 -23.60
C ASN A 224 -35.40 0.15 -22.13
N LEU A 225 -34.20 0.08 -21.55
CA LEU A 225 -33.98 -0.32 -20.17
C LEU A 225 -33.70 0.92 -19.32
N THR A 226 -34.15 0.89 -18.08
CA THR A 226 -33.81 1.91 -17.07
C THR A 226 -32.86 1.33 -16.03
N GLN A 227 -32.25 2.21 -15.24
CA GLN A 227 -31.36 1.80 -14.16
C GLN A 227 -32.06 0.92 -13.11
N ASN A 228 -33.38 1.03 -12.96
CA ASN A 228 -34.16 0.22 -12.02
C ASN A 228 -34.37 -1.22 -12.51
N ASP A 229 -34.19 -1.47 -13.81
CA ASP A 229 -34.41 -2.78 -14.42
C ASP A 229 -33.15 -3.68 -14.32
N ILE A 230 -32.05 -3.14 -13.81
CA ILE A 230 -30.74 -3.79 -13.79
C ILE A 230 -30.16 -3.90 -12.38
N ALA A 231 -29.45 -5.00 -12.12
CA ALA A 231 -28.69 -5.25 -10.89
C ALA A 231 -27.22 -5.51 -11.24
N PHE A 232 -26.32 -5.22 -10.30
CA PHE A 232 -24.88 -5.34 -10.50
C PHE A 232 -24.27 -6.34 -9.53
N TYR A 233 -23.39 -7.16 -10.07
CA TYR A 233 -22.61 -8.09 -9.29
C TYR A 233 -21.13 -7.93 -9.65
N ASP A 234 -20.33 -7.78 -8.60
CA ASP A 234 -18.90 -7.98 -8.69
C ASP A 234 -18.64 -9.50 -8.73
N GLU A 235 -18.03 -9.98 -9.81
CA GLU A 235 -17.77 -11.40 -10.01
C GLU A 235 -16.69 -11.94 -9.04
N TYR A 236 -15.85 -11.07 -8.46
CA TYR A 236 -14.70 -11.46 -7.63
C TYR A 236 -14.68 -10.83 -6.23
N GLY A 237 -15.75 -10.14 -5.82
CA GLY A 237 -15.93 -9.71 -4.44
C GLY A 237 -14.87 -8.73 -3.93
N SER A 238 -14.69 -7.62 -4.63
CA SER A 238 -13.78 -6.49 -4.34
C SER A 238 -12.28 -6.70 -4.60
N THR A 239 -11.86 -7.86 -5.11
CA THR A 239 -10.45 -8.08 -5.46
C THR A 239 -10.15 -7.55 -6.85
N THR A 240 -9.31 -6.53 -6.96
CA THR A 240 -8.73 -6.13 -8.24
C THR A 240 -7.69 -7.10 -8.73
N THR A 241 -7.71 -7.36 -10.04
CA THR A 241 -6.67 -8.14 -10.72
C THR A 241 -5.32 -7.42 -10.64
N VAL A 242 -4.22 -8.16 -10.86
CA VAL A 242 -2.83 -7.65 -10.79
C VAL A 242 -2.60 -6.45 -11.72
N ASP A 243 -3.37 -6.35 -12.80
CA ASP A 243 -3.31 -5.25 -13.78
C ASP A 243 -4.22 -4.05 -13.45
N GLY A 244 -5.05 -4.16 -12.39
CA GLY A 244 -5.98 -3.12 -11.94
C GLY A 244 -7.36 -3.15 -12.62
N SER A 245 -7.68 -4.22 -13.32
CA SER A 245 -8.94 -4.39 -14.04
C SER A 245 -10.09 -4.82 -13.11
N TYR A 246 -11.32 -4.45 -13.48
CA TYR A 246 -12.55 -4.85 -12.80
C TYR A 246 -13.48 -5.63 -13.71
N TRP A 247 -14.20 -6.58 -13.13
CA TRP A 247 -15.26 -7.32 -13.80
C TRP A 247 -16.61 -6.97 -13.19
N ILE A 248 -17.53 -6.47 -14.01
CA ILE A 248 -18.89 -6.12 -13.59
C ILE A 248 -19.88 -6.91 -14.44
N THR A 249 -20.72 -7.67 -13.78
CA THR A 249 -21.85 -8.34 -14.43
C THR A 249 -23.10 -7.51 -14.21
N ILE A 250 -23.77 -7.19 -15.32
CA ILE A 250 -25.09 -6.55 -15.32
C ILE A 250 -26.12 -7.66 -15.50
N CYS A 251 -27.06 -7.75 -14.57
CA CYS A 251 -28.14 -8.71 -14.58
C CYS A 251 -29.49 -8.02 -14.64
N GLU A 252 -30.53 -8.74 -15.08
CA GLU A 252 -31.91 -8.29 -14.92
C GLU A 252 -32.27 -8.25 -13.43
N ALA A 253 -32.84 -7.13 -12.96
CA ALA A 253 -33.04 -6.91 -11.54
C ALA A 253 -33.96 -7.97 -10.88
N SER A 254 -34.98 -8.41 -11.62
CA SER A 254 -36.01 -9.35 -11.16
C SER A 254 -35.58 -10.81 -11.21
N THR A 255 -34.95 -11.23 -12.31
CA THR A 255 -34.61 -12.65 -12.54
C THR A 255 -33.15 -12.99 -12.22
N LYS A 256 -32.30 -11.97 -12.03
CA LYS A 256 -30.85 -12.09 -11.90
C LYS A 256 -30.17 -12.75 -13.11
N LYS A 257 -30.85 -12.80 -14.25
CA LYS A 257 -30.28 -13.31 -15.51
C LYS A 257 -29.17 -12.38 -15.99
N ASP A 258 -28.00 -12.93 -16.32
CA ASP A 258 -26.89 -12.19 -16.93
C ASP A 258 -27.33 -11.54 -18.25
N LEU A 259 -27.21 -10.21 -18.30
CA LEU A 259 -27.47 -9.41 -19.49
C LEU A 259 -26.17 -9.04 -20.22
N SER A 260 -25.11 -8.73 -19.46
CA SER A 260 -23.83 -8.34 -20.03
C SER A 260 -22.69 -8.44 -19.00
N ARG A 261 -21.45 -8.61 -19.48
CA ARG A 261 -20.25 -8.57 -18.65
C ARG A 261 -19.28 -7.51 -19.18
N TYR A 262 -18.75 -6.72 -18.25
CA TYR A 262 -17.83 -5.63 -18.54
C TYR A 262 -16.49 -5.92 -17.90
N GLU A 263 -15.45 -5.89 -18.74
CA GLU A 263 -14.08 -5.76 -18.29
C GLU A 263 -13.70 -4.28 -18.34
N ILE A 264 -13.42 -3.68 -17.20
CA ILE A 264 -12.98 -2.30 -17.13
C ILE A 264 -11.49 -2.30 -16.90
N GLN A 265 -10.75 -1.98 -17.96
CA GLN A 265 -9.30 -1.88 -17.92
C GLN A 265 -8.89 -0.42 -17.72
N PRO A 266 -8.11 -0.08 -16.69
CA PRO A 266 -7.48 1.22 -16.61
C PRO A 266 -6.45 1.35 -17.75
N THR A 267 -6.58 2.37 -18.58
CA THR A 267 -5.64 2.64 -19.68
C THR A 267 -4.82 3.89 -19.41
N CYS A 268 -3.71 4.04 -20.15
CA CYS A 268 -2.88 5.24 -20.12
C CYS A 268 -3.67 6.44 -20.70
N GLY A 269 -4.53 7.06 -19.89
CA GLY A 269 -5.33 8.22 -20.29
C GLY A 269 -6.84 8.09 -20.07
N GLY A 270 -7.33 7.01 -19.45
CA GLY A 270 -8.75 6.84 -19.16
C GLY A 270 -9.13 5.43 -18.73
N CYS A 271 -10.38 5.04 -18.97
CA CYS A 271 -10.87 3.69 -18.75
C CYS A 271 -11.42 3.15 -20.05
N VAL A 272 -11.12 1.89 -20.37
CA VAL A 272 -11.80 1.20 -21.47
C VAL A 272 -12.70 0.14 -20.86
N ALA A 273 -14.00 0.35 -20.98
CA ALA A 273 -15.01 -0.66 -20.71
C ALA A 273 -15.16 -1.54 -21.96
N LYS A 274 -14.65 -2.77 -21.89
CA LYS A 274 -14.85 -3.78 -22.94
C LYS A 274 -16.02 -4.66 -22.54
N ILE A 275 -17.02 -4.72 -23.42
CA ILE A 275 -18.09 -5.70 -23.29
C ILE A 275 -17.56 -7.06 -23.73
N ARG A 276 -17.65 -8.05 -22.85
CA ARG A 276 -17.73 -9.44 -23.29
C ARG A 276 -19.20 -9.82 -23.26
N THR A 277 -19.77 -9.98 -24.44
CA THR A 277 -21.01 -10.74 -24.55
C THR A 277 -20.73 -12.17 -24.09
N PRO A 278 -21.62 -12.76 -23.28
CA PRO A 278 -21.50 -14.17 -22.90
C PRO A 278 -21.48 -15.10 -24.13
#